data_AF-A0A7Y3ISL2-F1
#
_entry.id   AF-A0A7Y3ISL2-F1
#
_cell.length_a   1.000
_cell.length_b   1.000
_cell.length_c   1.000
_cell.angle_alpha   90.00
_cell.angle_beta   90.00
_cell.angle_gamma   90.00
#
_symmetry.space_group_name_H-M   'P 1'
#
loop_
_entity.id
_entity.type
_entity.pdbx_description
1 polymer ?
#
loop_
_entity_poly.entity_id
_entity_poly.type
_entity_poly.pdbx_seq_one_letter_code
_entity_poly.pdbx_strand_id
1 'polypeptide(L)'
;MVDKRKIPKHWPKGFSYAKESTIHQLHPSLRPIYLFSENPDDAHRISHVVENKCVHPDIEILPITKDLKYLGPNPHPLVDCKTKRDHIQRGVFATKKIPSGTELGEYVGEMYFHSSKKSLEEAILKQFPSEYSWIAKKRDFFVLIDSKNIANELAFINDFRGLKPSSNVKAEWIVHRGSFYYGYITTCDTEPGEELLTDYGEEYWLAFNKAR
;
A
#
# COMPACT_ATOMS: atom_id res chain seq x y z
N MET A 1 0.53 24.46 8.46
CA MET A 1 0.51 23.90 9.84
C MET A 1 1.04 22.49 9.74
N VAL A 2 2.13 22.15 10.42
CA VAL A 2 2.72 20.81 10.36
C VAL A 2 1.89 19.89 11.25
N ASP A 3 0.92 19.19 10.67
CA ASP A 3 0.26 18.09 11.34
C ASP A 3 1.30 16.98 11.57
N LYS A 4 1.84 16.94 12.80
CA LYS A 4 2.77 15.89 13.21
C LYS A 4 1.97 14.62 13.42
N ARG A 5 1.67 13.92 12.32
CA ARG A 5 1.07 12.58 12.37
C ARG A 5 1.79 11.72 13.41
N LYS A 6 1.02 11.21 14.36
CA LYS A 6 1.50 10.30 15.39
C LYS A 6 1.73 8.95 14.75
N ILE A 7 2.83 8.30 15.14
CA ILE A 7 3.10 6.93 14.72
C ILE A 7 1.96 6.04 15.22
N PRO A 8 1.38 5.16 14.38
CA PRO A 8 0.30 4.27 14.79
C PRO A 8 0.69 3.40 15.99
N LYS A 9 -0.27 3.12 16.88
CA LYS A 9 -0.04 2.40 18.14
C LYS A 9 0.65 1.04 17.95
N HIS A 10 0.32 0.33 16.88
CA HIS A 10 0.81 -1.03 16.61
C HIS A 10 1.91 -1.09 15.53
N TRP A 11 2.58 0.03 15.28
CA TRP A 11 3.63 0.13 14.27
C TRP A 11 4.76 -0.88 14.53
N PRO A 12 5.19 -1.67 13.53
CA PRO A 12 6.23 -2.67 13.72
C PRO A 12 7.60 -2.04 13.94
N LYS A 13 8.43 -2.71 14.76
CA LYS A 13 9.85 -2.38 14.88
C LYS A 13 10.56 -2.58 13.54
N GLY A 14 11.57 -1.76 13.26
CA GLY A 14 12.38 -1.86 12.04
C GLY A 14 11.77 -1.24 10.79
N PHE A 15 10.62 -0.57 10.89
CA PHE A 15 10.04 0.24 9.82
C PHE A 15 10.06 1.72 10.21
N SER A 16 10.50 2.57 9.30
CA SER A 16 10.35 4.03 9.44
C SER A 16 8.94 4.43 9.02
N TYR A 17 8.22 5.14 9.88
CA TYR A 17 6.87 5.61 9.56
C TYR A 17 6.92 6.84 8.65
N ALA A 18 6.28 6.77 7.48
CA ALA A 18 6.15 7.86 6.54
C ALA A 18 5.04 8.82 6.97
N LYS A 19 5.44 10.02 7.40
CA LYS A 19 4.50 11.09 7.76
C LYS A 19 4.09 11.97 6.57
N GLU A 20 4.70 11.75 5.42
CA GLU A 20 4.52 12.53 4.19
C GLU A 20 4.72 11.60 2.99
N SER A 21 4.30 12.05 1.81
CA SER A 21 4.53 11.33 0.56
C SER A 21 6.02 11.21 0.24
N THR A 22 6.46 10.05 -0.24
CA THR A 22 7.84 9.89 -0.75
C THR A 22 8.02 10.53 -2.13
N ILE A 23 6.96 10.98 -2.80
CA ILE A 23 7.06 11.77 -4.04
C ILE A 23 7.94 13.00 -3.86
N HIS A 24 7.96 13.58 -2.66
CA HIS A 24 8.74 14.76 -2.34
C HIS A 24 10.25 14.48 -2.27
N GLN A 25 10.64 13.22 -2.19
CA GLN A 25 12.05 12.80 -2.25
C GLN A 25 12.55 12.72 -3.70
N LEU A 26 11.64 12.66 -4.68
CA LEU A 26 12.02 12.71 -6.09
C LEU A 26 12.54 14.10 -6.44
N HIS A 27 13.62 14.10 -7.24
CA HIS A 27 14.17 15.34 -7.76
C HIS A 27 13.08 16.14 -8.50
N PRO A 28 12.94 17.46 -8.26
CA PRO A 28 11.84 18.25 -8.82
C PRO A 28 11.70 18.16 -10.34
N SER A 29 12.81 17.98 -11.09
CA SER A 29 12.76 17.84 -12.55
C SER A 29 12.16 16.51 -13.04
N LEU A 30 12.14 15.47 -12.19
CA LEU A 30 11.65 14.15 -12.56
C LEU A 30 10.14 14.00 -12.31
N ARG A 31 9.56 14.79 -11.39
CA ARG A 31 8.14 14.69 -11.05
C ARG A 31 7.23 15.00 -12.24
N PRO A 32 7.46 16.07 -13.04
CA PRO A 32 6.63 16.33 -14.21
C PRO A 32 6.73 15.24 -15.28
N ILE A 33 7.89 14.59 -15.39
CA ILE A 33 8.14 13.55 -16.40
C ILE A 33 7.36 12.29 -16.06
N TYR A 34 7.46 11.82 -14.83
CA TYR A 34 6.92 10.52 -14.44
C TYR A 34 5.53 10.62 -13.83
N LEU A 35 5.26 11.65 -13.03
CA LEU A 35 4.13 11.64 -12.13
C LEU A 35 3.08 12.69 -12.46
N PHE A 36 3.26 13.53 -13.48
CA PHE A 36 2.20 14.47 -13.86
C PHE A 36 1.26 13.90 -14.91
N SER A 37 -0.03 14.19 -14.71
CA SER A 37 -1.06 13.97 -15.70
C SER A 37 -0.94 14.97 -16.84
N GLU A 38 -1.19 14.48 -18.05
CA GLU A 38 -1.35 15.34 -19.23
C GLU A 38 -2.79 15.85 -19.35
N ASN A 39 -3.72 15.33 -18.56
CA ASN A 39 -5.09 15.80 -18.56
C ASN A 39 -5.18 17.10 -17.73
N PRO A 40 -5.55 18.25 -18.31
CA PRO A 40 -5.66 19.50 -17.56
C PRO A 40 -6.70 19.44 -16.44
N ASP A 41 -7.75 18.64 -16.58
CA ASP A 41 -8.81 18.51 -15.55
C ASP A 41 -8.27 17.90 -14.25
N ASP A 42 -7.23 17.07 -14.35
CA ASP A 42 -6.59 16.44 -13.19
C ASP A 42 -5.91 17.46 -12.28
N ALA A 43 -5.55 18.65 -12.80
CA ALA A 43 -5.00 19.75 -12.00
C ALA A 43 -5.95 20.22 -10.90
N HIS A 44 -7.25 20.05 -11.11
CA HIS A 44 -8.31 20.45 -10.17
C HIS A 44 -8.80 19.29 -9.29
N ARG A 45 -8.37 18.05 -9.55
CA ARG A 45 -8.76 16.90 -8.72
C ARG A 45 -8.02 16.94 -7.39
N ILE A 46 -8.77 16.77 -6.31
CA ILE A 46 -8.23 16.78 -4.94
C ILE A 46 -8.56 15.45 -4.29
N SER A 47 -7.54 14.62 -4.13
CA SER A 47 -7.59 13.55 -3.11
C SER A 47 -7.48 14.18 -1.72
N HIS A 48 -8.55 14.14 -0.95
CA HIS A 48 -8.57 14.66 0.42
C HIS A 48 -7.66 13.85 1.36
N VAL A 49 -7.46 12.56 1.07
CA VAL A 49 -6.59 11.70 1.87
C VAL A 49 -5.12 12.02 1.60
N VAL A 50 -4.73 12.19 0.33
CA VAL A 50 -3.37 12.61 -0.02
C VAL A 50 -3.06 14.00 0.54
N GLU A 51 -3.97 14.97 0.40
CA GLU A 51 -3.78 16.35 0.89
C GLU A 51 -3.51 16.41 2.40
N ASN A 52 -4.29 15.68 3.20
CA ASN A 52 -4.33 15.91 4.64
C ASN A 52 -3.55 14.88 5.47
N LYS A 53 -3.58 13.60 5.07
CA LYS A 53 -3.21 12.51 5.98
C LYS A 53 -2.37 11.39 5.35
N CYS A 54 -2.13 11.41 4.04
CA CYS A 54 -1.62 10.31 3.19
C CYS A 54 -2.33 8.95 3.34
N VAL A 55 -3.10 8.72 4.40
CA VAL A 55 -3.80 7.50 4.76
C VAL A 55 -5.16 7.87 5.36
N HIS A 56 -6.18 7.10 5.01
CA HIS A 56 -7.54 7.32 5.46
C HIS A 56 -7.64 7.21 6.99
N PRO A 57 -8.31 8.14 7.70
CA PRO A 57 -8.31 8.18 9.16
C PRO A 57 -9.09 7.05 9.83
N ASP A 58 -9.99 6.41 9.09
CA ASP A 58 -10.86 5.36 9.62
C ASP A 58 -10.29 3.95 9.37
N ILE A 59 -8.97 3.82 9.31
CA ILE A 59 -8.27 2.53 9.29
C ILE A 59 -7.27 2.45 10.43
N GLU A 60 -6.96 1.23 10.87
CA GLU A 60 -5.90 0.98 11.83
C GLU A 60 -5.13 -0.30 11.51
N ILE A 61 -3.87 -0.35 11.95
CA ILE A 61 -3.07 -1.57 11.88
C ILE A 61 -3.23 -2.36 13.17
N LEU A 62 -3.50 -3.67 13.06
CA LEU A 62 -3.59 -4.57 14.20
C LEU A 62 -2.61 -5.74 14.05
N PRO A 63 -1.95 -6.17 15.14
CA PRO A 63 -1.16 -7.41 15.12
C PRO A 63 -2.10 -8.61 15.03
N ILE A 64 -1.78 -9.53 14.12
CA ILE A 64 -2.53 -10.78 13.95
C ILE A 64 -2.06 -11.76 15.02
N THR A 65 -2.86 -11.90 16.08
CA THR A 65 -2.58 -12.73 17.25
C THR A 65 -3.71 -13.74 17.49
N LYS A 66 -3.52 -14.69 18.40
CA LYS A 66 -4.55 -15.69 18.76
C LYS A 66 -5.82 -15.06 19.35
N ASP A 67 -5.69 -13.85 19.88
CA ASP A 67 -6.78 -13.11 20.47
C ASP A 67 -7.56 -12.29 19.42
N LEU A 68 -6.97 -12.04 18.25
CA LEU A 68 -7.65 -11.35 17.16
C LEU A 68 -8.68 -12.28 16.51
N LYS A 69 -9.96 -11.98 16.78
CA LYS A 69 -11.10 -12.70 16.21
C LYS A 69 -11.34 -12.26 14.78
N TYR A 70 -11.58 -13.23 13.89
CA TYR A 70 -11.78 -12.98 12.47
C TYR A 70 -13.04 -13.69 11.97
N LEU A 71 -14.02 -12.91 11.51
CA LEU A 71 -15.29 -13.40 10.98
C LEU A 71 -15.97 -14.47 11.88
N GLY A 72 -16.02 -14.18 13.20
CA GLY A 72 -16.60 -15.08 14.21
C GLY A 72 -15.68 -15.32 15.41
N PRO A 73 -15.83 -16.43 16.15
CA PRO A 73 -15.06 -16.70 17.36
C PRO A 73 -13.64 -17.24 17.11
N ASN A 74 -13.33 -17.56 15.85
CA ASN A 74 -12.07 -18.19 15.47
C ASN A 74 -10.94 -17.15 15.39
N PRO A 75 -9.70 -17.54 15.72
CA PRO A 75 -8.53 -16.72 15.45
C PRO A 75 -8.39 -16.44 13.95
N HIS A 76 -7.70 -15.35 13.63
CA HIS A 76 -7.35 -15.00 12.26
C HIS A 76 -6.52 -16.10 11.56
N PRO A 77 -6.81 -16.44 10.29
CA PRO A 77 -6.07 -17.49 9.56
C PRO A 77 -4.55 -17.27 9.40
N LEU A 78 -4.06 -16.05 9.62
CA LEU A 78 -2.65 -15.68 9.50
C LEU A 78 -1.93 -15.62 10.86
N VAL A 79 -2.55 -16.13 11.94
CA VAL A 79 -2.02 -16.05 13.31
C VAL A 79 -0.64 -16.68 13.49
N ASP A 80 -0.38 -17.78 12.81
CA ASP A 80 0.90 -18.49 12.88
C ASP A 80 1.88 -18.04 11.78
N CYS A 81 1.47 -17.11 10.91
CA CYS A 81 2.33 -16.56 9.89
C CYS A 81 3.30 -15.52 10.48
N LYS A 82 4.53 -15.51 9.96
CA LYS A 82 5.57 -14.53 10.27
C LYS A 82 5.98 -13.80 9.00
N THR A 83 6.40 -12.54 9.18
CA THR A 83 7.11 -11.79 8.12
C THR A 83 8.50 -12.40 7.90
N LYS A 84 9.18 -12.07 6.80
CA LYS A 84 10.59 -12.48 6.58
C LYS A 84 11.56 -11.95 7.65
N ARG A 85 11.14 -10.96 8.44
CA ARG A 85 11.88 -10.40 9.59
C ARG A 85 11.54 -11.10 10.91
N ASP A 86 10.84 -12.23 10.86
CA ASP A 86 10.34 -12.98 12.04
C ASP A 86 9.42 -12.17 12.97
N HIS A 87 8.86 -11.07 12.46
CA HIS A 87 7.84 -10.32 13.17
C HIS A 87 6.46 -10.98 13.03
N ILE A 88 5.63 -10.81 14.06
CA ILE A 88 4.19 -11.12 14.02
C ILE A 88 3.56 -10.39 12.82
N GLN A 89 2.71 -11.10 12.07
CA GLN A 89 1.95 -10.52 10.96
C GLN A 89 1.00 -9.42 11.42
N ARG A 90 0.64 -8.53 10.51
CA ARG A 90 -0.29 -7.42 10.76
C ARG A 90 -1.32 -7.36 9.65
N GLY A 91 -2.49 -6.83 9.97
CA GLY A 91 -3.52 -6.49 8.98
C GLY A 91 -3.97 -5.05 9.17
N VAL A 92 -4.66 -4.53 8.16
CA VAL A 92 -5.28 -3.20 8.20
C VAL A 92 -6.79 -3.38 8.29
N PHE A 93 -7.41 -2.77 9.30
CA PHE A 93 -8.82 -2.94 9.61
C PHE A 93 -9.54 -1.60 9.56
N ALA A 94 -10.79 -1.61 9.11
CA ALA A 94 -11.64 -0.43 9.13
C ALA A 94 -12.13 -0.16 10.56
N THR A 95 -11.98 1.07 11.06
CA THR A 95 -12.50 1.47 12.38
C THR A 95 -13.92 2.04 12.30
N LYS A 96 -14.36 2.40 11.10
CA LYS A 96 -15.72 2.82 10.75
C LYS A 96 -16.10 2.23 9.39
N LYS A 97 -17.37 2.40 9.00
CA LYS A 97 -17.81 2.08 7.65
C LYS A 97 -17.07 2.96 6.64
N ILE A 98 -16.48 2.34 5.62
CA ILE A 98 -15.80 3.00 4.50
C ILE A 98 -16.58 2.68 3.22
N PRO A 99 -17.20 3.66 2.55
CA PRO A 99 -17.95 3.43 1.31
C PRO A 99 -17.06 2.90 0.18
N SER A 100 -17.67 2.19 -0.78
CA SER A 100 -17.01 1.85 -2.05
C SER A 100 -16.51 3.09 -2.80
N GLY A 101 -15.37 2.97 -3.50
CA GLY A 101 -14.75 4.06 -4.25
C GLY A 101 -13.98 5.07 -3.40
N THR A 102 -13.80 4.81 -2.11
CA THR A 102 -13.05 5.68 -1.19
C THR A 102 -11.55 5.46 -1.37
N GLU A 103 -10.81 6.54 -1.65
CA GLU A 103 -9.35 6.53 -1.64
C GLU A 103 -8.84 6.31 -0.22
N LEU A 104 -8.02 5.27 -0.03
CA LEU A 104 -7.41 4.96 1.25
C LEU A 104 -6.09 5.69 1.48
N GLY A 105 -5.53 6.27 0.42
CA GLY A 105 -4.29 7.04 0.47
C GLY A 105 -3.16 6.43 -0.37
N GLU A 106 -1.99 7.05 -0.26
CA GLU A 106 -0.79 6.67 -1.01
C GLU A 106 -0.09 5.48 -0.36
N TYR A 107 0.30 4.48 -1.16
CA TYR A 107 1.22 3.44 -0.76
C TYR A 107 2.65 3.98 -0.76
N VAL A 108 3.20 4.21 0.43
CA VAL A 108 4.49 4.90 0.57
C VAL A 108 5.65 3.92 0.69
N GLY A 109 6.68 4.12 -0.13
CA GLY A 109 7.94 3.37 -0.10
C GLY A 109 9.05 4.09 -0.87
N GLU A 110 10.22 3.45 -0.93
CA GLU A 110 11.32 3.87 -1.80
C GLU A 110 10.93 3.63 -3.26
N MET A 111 11.02 4.66 -4.11
CA MET A 111 10.57 4.59 -5.50
C MET A 111 11.75 4.41 -6.47
N TYR A 112 11.64 3.43 -7.35
CA TYR A 112 12.61 3.16 -8.42
C TYR A 112 11.90 3.17 -9.77
N PHE A 113 12.42 3.96 -10.71
CA PHE A 113 11.82 4.14 -12.03
C PHE A 113 12.59 3.36 -13.09
N HIS A 114 11.86 2.62 -13.91
CA HIS A 114 12.42 1.78 -14.96
C HIS A 114 11.75 2.11 -16.30
N SER A 115 12.55 2.46 -17.30
CA SER A 115 12.07 2.83 -18.64
C SER A 115 11.63 1.63 -19.50
N SER A 116 11.88 0.39 -19.04
CA SER A 116 11.49 -0.81 -19.77
C SER A 116 11.29 -2.00 -18.84
N LYS A 117 10.52 -2.99 -19.31
CA LYS A 117 10.31 -4.26 -18.61
C LYS A 117 11.64 -4.99 -18.33
N LYS A 118 12.55 -5.01 -19.30
CA LYS A 118 13.88 -5.62 -19.14
C LYS A 118 14.67 -4.97 -18.01
N SER A 119 14.71 -3.64 -17.96
CA SER A 119 15.43 -2.93 -16.87
C SER A 119 14.82 -3.17 -15.50
N LEU A 120 13.49 -3.36 -15.43
CA LEU A 120 12.80 -3.74 -14.20
C LEU A 120 13.15 -5.17 -13.79
N GLU A 121 13.09 -6.13 -14.71
CA GLU A 121 13.46 -7.53 -14.44
C GLU A 121 14.90 -7.66 -13.94
N GLU A 122 15.84 -6.96 -14.57
CA GLU A 122 17.23 -6.90 -14.12
C GLU A 122 17.37 -6.31 -12.70
N ALA A 123 16.58 -5.28 -12.37
CA ALA A 123 16.58 -4.68 -11.05
C ALA A 123 15.98 -5.62 -10.00
N ILE A 124 14.89 -6.31 -10.31
CA ILE A 124 14.27 -7.32 -9.44
C ILE A 124 15.26 -8.43 -9.10
N LEU A 125 16.00 -8.92 -10.10
CA LEU A 125 17.03 -9.94 -9.91
C LEU A 125 18.21 -9.45 -9.05
N LYS A 126 18.59 -8.17 -9.15
CA LYS A 126 19.72 -7.60 -8.42
C LYS A 126 19.39 -7.18 -6.99
N GLN A 127 18.21 -6.59 -6.78
CA GLN A 127 17.83 -5.99 -5.50
C GLN A 127 16.95 -6.88 -4.63
N PHE A 128 16.38 -7.97 -5.17
CA PHE A 128 15.40 -8.83 -4.48
C PHE A 128 14.33 -7.97 -3.78
N PRO A 129 13.32 -7.46 -4.53
CA PRO A 129 12.29 -6.61 -3.95
C PRO A 129 11.68 -7.30 -2.72
N SER A 130 11.40 -6.51 -1.70
CA SER A 130 10.88 -7.04 -0.45
C SER A 130 9.47 -7.62 -0.63
N GLU A 131 8.96 -8.30 0.40
CA GLU A 131 7.55 -8.72 0.45
C GLU A 131 6.57 -7.53 0.53
N TYR A 132 7.09 -6.30 0.62
CA TYR A 132 6.33 -5.04 0.65
C TYR A 132 6.59 -4.20 -0.61
N SER A 133 6.84 -4.85 -1.74
CA SER A 133 7.11 -4.17 -3.01
C SER A 133 5.93 -4.23 -3.96
N TRP A 134 5.54 -3.08 -4.51
CA TRP A 134 4.59 -2.98 -5.61
C TRP A 134 5.28 -2.59 -6.91
N ILE A 135 4.81 -3.17 -8.01
CA ILE A 135 5.19 -2.77 -9.36
C ILE A 135 3.97 -2.15 -10.02
N ALA A 136 4.06 -0.87 -10.32
CA ALA A 136 3.02 -0.14 -11.04
C ALA A 136 3.53 0.23 -12.44
N LYS A 137 2.79 -0.15 -13.48
CA LYS A 137 3.05 0.36 -14.83
C LYS A 137 2.30 1.68 -15.04
N LYS A 138 2.97 2.65 -15.66
CA LYS A 138 2.35 3.91 -16.09
C LYS A 138 2.97 4.36 -17.41
N ARG A 139 2.15 4.55 -18.43
CA ARG A 139 2.62 4.87 -19.79
C ARG A 139 3.71 3.87 -20.22
N ASP A 140 4.90 4.37 -20.52
CA ASP A 140 6.05 3.62 -21.01
C ASP A 140 7.09 3.29 -19.92
N PHE A 141 6.77 3.54 -18.65
CA PHE A 141 7.67 3.23 -17.54
C PHE A 141 7.00 2.37 -16.47
N PHE A 142 7.84 1.78 -15.63
CA PHE A 142 7.46 1.03 -14.46
C PHE A 142 7.99 1.74 -13.22
N VAL A 143 7.21 1.70 -12.15
CA VAL A 143 7.60 2.16 -10.83
C VAL A 143 7.59 0.97 -9.90
N LEU A 144 8.75 0.68 -9.32
CA LEU A 144 8.87 -0.21 -8.18
C LEU A 144 8.79 0.66 -6.92
N ILE A 145 7.87 0.34 -6.01
CA ILE A 145 7.69 1.02 -4.73
C ILE A 145 7.95 0.00 -3.63
N ASP A 146 9.07 0.12 -2.92
CA ASP A 146 9.46 -0.81 -1.86
C ASP A 146 9.29 -0.17 -0.46
N SER A 147 8.33 -0.69 0.31
CA SER A 147 8.04 -0.22 1.66
C SER A 147 8.85 -0.93 2.76
N LYS A 148 9.93 -1.62 2.42
CA LYS A 148 10.81 -2.33 3.38
C LYS A 148 11.38 -1.43 4.48
N ASN A 149 11.81 -0.22 4.13
CA ASN A 149 12.56 0.66 5.05
C ASN A 149 11.70 1.81 5.57
N ILE A 150 10.87 2.39 4.69
CA ILE A 150 9.93 3.46 4.96
C ILE A 150 8.55 3.04 4.47
N ALA A 151 7.54 3.17 5.32
CA ALA A 151 6.20 2.67 5.04
C ALA A 151 5.14 3.51 5.75
N ASN A 152 3.89 3.32 5.35
CA ASN A 152 2.72 3.70 6.14
C ASN A 152 1.83 2.47 6.39
N GLU A 153 0.64 2.68 6.93
CA GLU A 153 -0.34 1.64 7.28
C GLU A 153 -0.69 0.74 6.09
N LEU A 154 -0.75 1.30 4.88
CA LEU A 154 -1.15 0.59 3.67
C LEU A 154 -0.16 -0.51 3.24
N ALA A 155 1.07 -0.49 3.76
CA ALA A 155 2.05 -1.57 3.59
C ALA A 155 1.64 -2.89 4.26
N PHE A 156 0.64 -2.87 5.15
CA PHE A 156 0.16 -4.03 5.90
C PHE A 156 -1.21 -4.53 5.44
N ILE A 157 -1.71 -4.05 4.30
CA ILE A 157 -2.89 -4.63 3.64
C ILE A 157 -2.51 -6.01 3.13
N ASN A 158 -3.23 -7.04 3.57
CA ASN A 158 -2.97 -8.43 3.21
C ASN A 158 -3.61 -8.81 1.87
N ASP A 159 -3.16 -9.92 1.30
CA ASP A 159 -3.83 -10.55 0.16
C ASP A 159 -5.17 -11.16 0.59
N PHE A 160 -6.18 -11.09 -0.26
CA PHE A 160 -7.50 -11.62 0.04
C PHE A 160 -7.57 -13.16 0.05
N ARG A 161 -6.66 -13.85 -0.65
CA ARG A 161 -6.73 -15.31 -0.85
C ARG A 161 -6.56 -16.03 0.49
N GLY A 162 -7.51 -16.90 0.80
CA GLY A 162 -7.58 -17.61 2.08
C GLY A 162 -8.28 -16.85 3.21
N LEU A 163 -8.69 -15.60 2.97
CA LEU A 163 -9.36 -14.73 3.94
C LEU A 163 -10.78 -14.35 3.50
N LYS A 164 -10.95 -13.89 2.26
CA LYS A 164 -12.26 -13.54 1.65
C LYS A 164 -12.38 -14.13 0.24
N PRO A 165 -13.59 -14.23 -0.33
CA PRO A 165 -13.79 -14.67 -1.72
C PRO A 165 -13.20 -13.70 -2.77
N SER A 166 -13.11 -12.41 -2.43
CA SER A 166 -12.58 -11.35 -3.28
C SER A 166 -11.92 -10.25 -2.44
N SER A 167 -11.05 -9.46 -3.05
CA SER A 167 -10.52 -8.23 -2.45
C SER A 167 -11.61 -7.18 -2.28
N ASN A 168 -11.50 -6.37 -1.21
CA ASN A 168 -12.34 -5.19 -0.96
C ASN A 168 -11.57 -3.88 -1.18
N VAL A 169 -10.29 -3.95 -1.56
CA VAL A 169 -9.48 -2.81 -2.02
C VAL A 169 -8.65 -3.18 -3.25
N LYS A 170 -8.41 -2.21 -4.13
CA LYS A 170 -7.54 -2.35 -5.30
C LYS A 170 -6.40 -1.35 -5.27
N ALA A 171 -5.20 -1.78 -5.64
CA ALA A 171 -4.06 -0.90 -5.82
C ALA A 171 -4.15 -0.19 -7.18
N GLU A 172 -4.09 1.14 -7.20
CA GLU A 172 -4.18 1.93 -8.43
C GLU A 172 -3.54 3.31 -8.32
N TRP A 173 -3.46 4.01 -9.47
CA TRP A 173 -3.01 5.39 -9.54
C TRP A 173 -4.12 6.34 -9.10
N ILE A 174 -3.90 7.03 -7.98
CA ILE A 174 -4.70 8.13 -7.44
C ILE A 174 -4.19 9.45 -8.02
N VAL A 175 -5.10 10.35 -8.38
CA VAL A 175 -4.77 11.68 -8.90
C VAL A 175 -5.00 12.73 -7.83
N HIS A 176 -4.00 13.59 -7.62
CA HIS A 176 -4.10 14.73 -6.73
C HIS A 176 -3.32 15.92 -7.30
N ARG A 177 -4.03 17.03 -7.58
CA ARG A 177 -3.49 18.28 -8.15
C ARG A 177 -2.58 18.03 -9.35
N GLY A 178 -3.06 17.21 -10.29
CA GLY A 178 -2.34 16.83 -11.51
C GLY A 178 -1.21 15.83 -11.29
N SER A 179 -0.90 15.43 -10.06
CA SER A 179 0.14 14.43 -9.76
C SER A 179 -0.47 13.05 -9.49
N PHE A 180 0.18 12.00 -9.97
CA PHE A 180 -0.15 10.61 -9.73
C PHE A 180 0.55 10.10 -8.47
N TYR A 181 -0.22 9.43 -7.64
CA TYR A 181 0.20 8.71 -6.45
C TYR A 181 -0.23 7.27 -6.62
N TYR A 182 0.60 6.30 -6.25
CA TYR A 182 0.14 4.90 -6.23
C TYR A 182 -0.44 4.62 -4.85
N GLY A 183 -1.60 3.99 -4.78
CA GLY A 183 -2.33 3.84 -3.53
C GLY A 183 -3.45 2.82 -3.62
N TYR A 184 -4.36 2.84 -2.65
CA TYR A 184 -5.50 1.94 -2.64
C TYR A 184 -6.82 2.69 -2.70
N ILE A 185 -7.82 2.08 -3.35
CA ILE A 185 -9.22 2.52 -3.34
C ILE A 185 -10.10 1.32 -2.96
N THR A 186 -11.14 1.55 -2.15
CA THR A 186 -12.12 0.51 -1.81
C THR A 186 -12.94 0.10 -3.04
N THR A 187 -13.22 -1.20 -3.20
CA THR A 187 -14.04 -1.75 -4.29
C THR A 187 -15.46 -2.08 -3.87
N CYS A 188 -15.71 -2.20 -2.57
CA CYS A 188 -17.03 -2.34 -1.97
C CYS A 188 -17.11 -1.58 -0.65
N ASP A 189 -18.31 -1.46 -0.10
CA ASP A 189 -18.48 -1.00 1.28
C ASP A 189 -17.70 -1.92 2.22
N THR A 190 -16.93 -1.33 3.12
CA THR A 190 -16.19 -2.04 4.17
C THR A 190 -16.78 -1.65 5.52
N GLU A 191 -17.26 -2.63 6.28
CA GLU A 191 -17.90 -2.41 7.58
C GLU A 191 -16.87 -2.28 8.72
N PRO A 192 -17.23 -1.67 9.87
CA PRO A 192 -16.32 -1.56 11.01
C PRO A 192 -15.82 -2.94 11.48
N GLY A 193 -14.51 -3.05 11.70
CA GLY A 193 -13.83 -4.28 12.09
C GLY A 193 -13.48 -5.20 10.92
N GLU A 194 -13.92 -4.92 9.69
CA GLU A 194 -13.48 -5.69 8.54
C GLU A 194 -12.02 -5.39 8.16
N GLU A 195 -11.30 -6.42 7.75
CA GLU A 195 -9.97 -6.28 7.19
C GLU A 195 -10.02 -5.76 5.75
N LEU A 196 -9.12 -4.83 5.43
CA LEU A 196 -8.85 -4.36 4.08
C LEU A 196 -7.86 -5.33 3.41
N LEU A 197 -8.30 -5.91 2.31
CA LEU A 197 -7.63 -6.97 1.59
C LEU A 197 -7.55 -6.65 0.11
N THR A 198 -6.36 -6.79 -0.45
CA THR A 198 -6.10 -6.54 -1.87
C THR A 198 -5.74 -7.81 -2.61
N ASP A 199 -5.61 -7.73 -3.92
CA ASP A 199 -5.08 -8.80 -4.75
C ASP A 199 -3.60 -8.49 -5.07
N TYR A 200 -2.66 -9.23 -4.49
CA TYR A 200 -1.23 -9.07 -4.80
C TYR A 200 -0.85 -9.50 -6.22
N GLY A 201 -1.76 -10.17 -6.94
CA GLY A 201 -1.54 -10.70 -8.27
C GLY A 201 -0.90 -12.10 -8.25
N GLU A 202 -1.14 -12.87 -9.30
CA GLU A 202 -0.61 -14.23 -9.44
C GLU A 202 0.93 -14.25 -9.50
N GLU A 203 1.53 -13.24 -10.11
CA GLU A 203 2.97 -13.11 -10.29
C GLU A 203 3.71 -13.04 -8.93
N TYR A 204 3.12 -12.34 -7.95
CA TYR A 204 3.64 -12.30 -6.58
C TYR A 204 3.67 -13.71 -5.97
N TRP A 205 2.57 -14.45 -6.07
CA TRP A 205 2.46 -15.79 -5.51
C TRP A 205 3.36 -16.81 -6.21
N LEU A 206 3.53 -16.70 -7.54
CA LEU A 206 4.48 -17.50 -8.30
C LEU A 206 5.93 -17.24 -7.86
N ALA A 207 6.29 -15.98 -7.61
CA ALA A 207 7.61 -15.64 -7.10
C ALA A 207 7.80 -16.10 -5.64
N PHE A 208 6.79 -15.93 -4.80
CA PHE A 208 6.83 -16.32 -3.39
C PHE A 208 7.02 -17.84 -3.23
N ASN A 209 6.31 -18.66 -4.01
CA ASN A 209 6.42 -20.11 -3.96
C ASN A 209 7.77 -20.64 -4.47
N LYS A 210 8.44 -19.91 -5.38
CA LYS A 210 9.79 -20.27 -5.85
C LYS A 210 10.90 -19.96 -4.86
N ALA A 211 10.64 -19.06 -3.90
CA ALA A 211 11.61 -18.61 -2.91
C ALA A 211 11.57 -19.40 -1.59
N ARG A 212 10.69 -20.41 -1.49
CA ARG A 212 10.62 -21.40 -0.40
C ARG A 212 11.33 -22.68 -0.80
#